data_AF-A0A357VJV0-F1
#
_entry.id   AF-A0A357VJV0-F1
#
_cell.length_a   1.000
_cell.length_b   1.000
_cell.length_c   1.000
_cell.angle_alpha   90.00
_cell.angle_beta   90.00
_cell.angle_gamma   90.00
#
_symmetry.space_group_name_H-M   'P 1'
#
loop_
_entity.id
_entity.type
_entity.pdbx_description
1 polymer ?
#
loop_
_entity_poly.entity_id
_entity_poly.type
_entity_poly.pdbx_seq_one_letter_code
_entity_poly.pdbx_strand_id
1 'polypeptide(L)'
;MIVIQAKLIFLNQEDKQIVLDLMRRWSSCMRFAYKRLLEGYDRKTLKRDLQKPFDLNSRYVHDAIMKAKGVLESSRQLDNNPKKVIFGGRDLFVKLQKRHINGKAYEKLKIRWQEKRKGNLYSRGDKSKKGNLNTRIEVRKNGTFLRINVGERKYVYAKIEAGYKKNKRREELLQEIAESNIPYSVELKLKNGSIYAYFAI
;
A
#
# COMPACT_ATOMS: atom_id res chain seq x y z
N MET A 1 -3.80 -18.40 2.72
CA MET A 1 -3.86 -16.92 2.67
C MET A 1 -5.06 -16.51 1.83
N ILE A 2 -6.07 -15.90 2.45
CA ILE A 2 -7.24 -15.39 1.74
C ILE A 2 -7.00 -13.90 1.47
N VAL A 3 -7.20 -13.47 0.22
CA VAL A 3 -7.09 -12.05 -0.16
C VAL A 3 -8.46 -11.52 -0.58
N ILE A 4 -8.96 -10.54 0.16
CA ILE A 4 -10.20 -9.82 -0.18
C ILE A 4 -9.81 -8.49 -0.83
N GLN A 5 -10.26 -8.27 -2.07
CA GLN A 5 -10.12 -6.98 -2.73
C GLN A 5 -11.41 -6.18 -2.61
N ALA A 6 -11.28 -4.91 -2.24
CA ALA A 6 -12.37 -3.94 -2.22
C ALA A 6 -11.93 -2.58 -2.76
N LYS A 7 -12.86 -1.83 -3.33
CA LYS A 7 -12.65 -0.44 -3.73
C LYS A 7 -12.91 0.47 -2.53
N LEU A 8 -12.12 1.54 -2.39
CA LEU A 8 -12.32 2.55 -1.36
C LEU A 8 -13.04 3.76 -1.95
N ILE A 9 -14.18 4.11 -1.34
CA ILE A 9 -15.00 5.28 -1.69
C ILE A 9 -14.79 6.34 -0.61
N PHE A 10 -14.24 7.48 -1.01
CA PHE A 10 -14.03 8.63 -0.13
C PHE A 10 -15.24 9.57 -0.24
N LEU A 11 -15.67 10.10 0.90
CA LEU A 11 -16.84 11.00 0.95
C LEU A 11 -16.51 12.38 0.38
N ASN A 12 -15.25 12.81 0.51
CA ASN A 12 -14.76 14.07 -0.03
C ASN A 12 -13.40 13.85 -0.72
N GLN A 13 -13.05 14.80 -1.58
CA GLN A 13 -11.83 14.73 -2.39
C GLN A 13 -10.57 15.06 -1.58
N GLU A 14 -10.68 15.84 -0.50
CA GLU A 14 -9.58 16.22 0.38
C GLU A 14 -8.99 14.99 1.10
N ASP A 15 -9.84 14.17 1.72
CA ASP A 15 -9.49 12.90 2.37
C ASP A 15 -8.78 11.95 1.40
N LYS A 16 -9.31 11.86 0.17
CA LYS A 16 -8.66 11.07 -0.88
C LYS A 16 -7.27 11.60 -1.17
N GLN A 17 -7.10 12.92 -1.25
CA GLN A 17 -5.81 13.55 -1.53
C GLN A 17 -4.80 13.34 -0.39
N ILE A 18 -5.24 13.40 0.87
CA ILE A 18 -4.43 13.10 2.05
C ILE A 18 -3.91 11.65 1.98
N VAL A 19 -4.79 10.69 1.66
CA VAL A 19 -4.39 9.28 1.54
C VAL A 19 -3.46 9.05 0.34
N LEU A 20 -3.69 9.73 -0.79
CA LEU A 20 -2.79 9.67 -1.95
C LEU A 20 -1.40 10.21 -1.61
N ASP A 21 -1.30 11.29 -0.85
CA ASP A 21 -0.02 11.81 -0.38
C ASP A 21 0.69 10.85 0.58
N LEU A 22 -0.04 10.25 1.52
CA LEU A 22 0.48 9.20 2.39
C LEU A 22 1.05 8.02 1.57
N MET A 23 0.29 7.53 0.57
CA MET A 23 0.74 6.45 -0.32
C MET A 23 2.01 6.84 -1.10
N ARG A 24 2.08 8.09 -1.58
CA ARG A 24 3.24 8.65 -2.28
C ARG A 24 4.48 8.66 -1.38
N ARG A 25 4.36 9.17 -0.16
CA ARG A 25 5.45 9.23 0.83
C ARG A 25 5.89 7.84 1.27
N TRP A 26 4.95 6.95 1.57
CA TRP A 26 5.25 5.55 1.91
C TRP A 26 5.99 4.82 0.79
N SER A 27 5.50 4.93 -0.45
CA SER A 27 6.15 4.34 -1.60
C SER A 27 7.57 4.90 -1.80
N SER A 28 7.78 6.18 -1.51
CA SER A 28 9.11 6.80 -1.53
C SER A 28 10.04 6.25 -0.46
N CYS A 29 9.54 6.14 0.78
CA CYS A 29 10.27 5.57 1.91
C CYS A 29 10.72 4.13 1.62
N MET A 30 9.84 3.29 1.08
CA MET A 30 10.15 1.91 0.71
C MET A 30 11.26 1.81 -0.35
N ARG A 31 11.22 2.62 -1.41
CA ARG A 31 12.27 2.65 -2.44
C ARG A 31 13.60 3.18 -1.90
N PHE A 32 13.55 4.18 -1.03
CA PHE A 32 14.75 4.72 -0.40
C PHE A 32 15.38 3.68 0.53
N ALA A 33 14.57 3.02 1.36
CA ALA A 33 15.01 1.91 2.21
C ALA A 33 15.65 0.79 1.39
N TYR A 34 15.06 0.43 0.23
CA TYR A 34 15.65 -0.55 -0.68
C TYR A 34 17.06 -0.16 -1.14
N LYS A 35 17.25 1.10 -1.57
CA LYS A 35 18.58 1.60 -1.97
C LYS A 35 19.57 1.52 -0.82
N ARG A 36 19.20 1.95 0.39
CA ARG A 36 20.07 1.88 1.56
C ARG A 36 20.41 0.44 1.97
N LEU A 37 19.47 -0.50 1.85
CA LEU A 37 19.73 -1.92 2.09
C LEU A 37 20.76 -2.50 1.11
N LEU A 38 20.77 -2.05 -0.14
CA LEU A 38 21.80 -2.42 -1.12
C LEU A 38 23.19 -1.87 -0.77
N GLU A 39 23.24 -0.73 -0.09
CA GLU A 39 24.47 -0.08 0.39
C GLU A 39 24.94 -0.62 1.76
N GLY A 40 24.25 -1.62 2.32
CA GLY A 40 24.65 -2.29 3.56
C GLY A 40 24.11 -1.66 4.85
N TYR A 41 23.22 -0.67 4.77
CA TYR A 41 22.61 -0.08 5.96
C TYR A 41 21.72 -1.09 6.70
N ASP A 42 21.88 -1.14 8.02
CA ASP A 42 21.08 -2.04 8.85
C ASP A 42 19.66 -1.52 9.11
N ARG A 43 18.80 -2.42 9.58
CA ARG A 43 17.40 -2.10 9.87
C ARG A 43 17.27 -1.06 11.00
N LYS A 44 18.18 -1.05 11.99
CA LYS A 44 18.10 -0.16 13.16
C LYS A 44 18.30 1.29 12.73
N THR A 45 19.31 1.53 11.91
CA THR A 45 19.65 2.83 11.30
C THR A 45 18.49 3.34 10.45
N LEU A 46 17.94 2.51 9.56
CA LEU A 46 16.81 2.89 8.72
C LEU A 46 15.55 3.27 9.52
N LYS A 47 15.27 2.59 10.64
CA LYS A 47 14.11 2.95 11.47
C LYS A 47 14.22 4.35 12.09
N ARG A 48 15.44 4.74 12.49
CA ARG A 48 15.73 6.05 13.07
C ARG A 48 15.65 7.13 12.00
N ASP A 49 16.27 6.88 10.85
CA ASP A 49 16.57 7.94 9.88
C ASP A 49 15.43 8.19 8.90
N LEU A 50 14.45 7.27 8.77
CA LEU A 50 13.39 7.38 7.75
C LEU A 50 12.06 7.97 8.26
N GLN A 51 11.86 8.16 9.57
CA GLN A 51 10.59 8.72 10.07
C GLN A 51 10.43 10.19 9.70
N LYS A 52 11.37 11.04 10.12
CA LYS A 52 11.30 12.49 9.86
C LYS A 52 11.31 12.84 8.36
N PRO A 53 12.22 12.31 7.51
CA PRO A 53 12.31 12.73 6.11
C PRO A 53 11.11 12.35 5.25
N PHE A 54 10.36 11.31 5.63
CA PHE A 54 9.18 10.85 4.89
C PHE A 54 7.86 11.25 5.58
N ASP A 55 7.93 11.90 6.74
CA ASP A 55 6.78 12.26 7.55
C ASP A 55 5.86 11.05 7.84
N LEU A 56 6.47 9.92 8.23
CA LEU A 56 5.75 8.67 8.46
C LEU A 56 5.90 8.25 9.92
N ASN A 57 4.81 7.72 10.48
CA ASN A 57 4.90 7.07 11.78
C ASN A 57 5.81 5.83 11.72
N SER A 58 6.32 5.43 12.88
CA SER A 58 7.27 4.31 13.01
C SER A 58 6.76 3.00 12.41
N ARG A 59 5.46 2.70 12.52
CA ARG A 59 4.86 1.47 11.95
C ARG A 59 4.93 1.48 10.43
N TYR A 60 4.56 2.58 9.79
CA TYR A 60 4.67 2.72 8.33
C TYR A 60 6.11 2.60 7.84
N VAL A 61 7.07 3.21 8.55
CA VAL A 61 8.50 3.06 8.22
C VAL A 61 8.96 1.62 8.37
N HIS A 62 8.58 0.95 9.46
CA HIS A 62 8.93 -0.45 9.68
C HIS A 62 8.38 -1.35 8.57
N ASP A 63 7.17 -1.08 8.11
CA ASP A 63 6.48 -1.83 7.06
C ASP A 63 7.09 -1.53 5.68
N ALA A 64 7.51 -0.30 5.42
CA ALA A 64 8.27 0.09 4.23
C ALA A 64 9.62 -0.63 4.16
N ILE A 65 10.40 -0.66 5.25
CA ILE A 65 11.67 -1.39 5.34
C ILE A 65 11.45 -2.89 5.16
N MET A 66 10.40 -3.45 5.77
CA MET A 66 10.05 -4.87 5.62
C MET A 66 9.75 -5.21 4.15
N LYS A 67 8.92 -4.42 3.47
CA LYS A 67 8.58 -4.63 2.05
C LYS A 67 9.80 -4.43 1.16
N ALA A 68 10.67 -3.46 1.45
CA ALA A 68 11.93 -3.26 0.75
C ALA A 68 12.85 -4.49 0.86
N LYS A 69 13.02 -5.02 2.08
CA LYS A 69 13.81 -6.24 2.32
C LYS A 69 13.25 -7.44 1.57
N GLY A 70 11.93 -7.62 1.58
CA GLY A 70 11.27 -8.70 0.83
C GLY A 70 11.51 -8.61 -0.68
N VAL A 71 11.53 -7.40 -1.26
CA VAL A 71 11.91 -7.22 -2.68
C VAL A 71 13.38 -7.56 -2.91
N LEU A 72 14.27 -7.22 -1.99
CA LEU A 72 15.69 -7.53 -2.10
C LEU A 72 15.95 -9.03 -2.04
N GLU A 73 15.33 -9.72 -1.08
CA GLU A 73 15.41 -11.18 -0.91
C GLU A 73 14.82 -11.90 -2.13
N SER A 74 13.64 -11.49 -2.58
CA SER A 74 13.01 -12.06 -3.79
C SER A 74 13.86 -11.86 -5.04
N SER A 75 14.52 -10.70 -5.22
CA SER A 75 15.44 -10.49 -6.34
C SER A 75 16.62 -11.45 -6.29
N ARG A 76 17.20 -11.69 -5.11
CA ARG A 76 18.34 -12.62 -4.94
C ARG A 76 17.92 -14.07 -5.19
N GLN A 77 16.72 -14.46 -4.73
CA GLN A 77 16.18 -15.82 -4.94
C GLN A 77 15.89 -16.12 -6.41
N LEU A 78 15.45 -15.12 -7.18
CA LEU A 78 15.17 -15.27 -8.62
C LEU A 78 16.42 -15.07 -9.50
N ASP A 79 17.62 -15.14 -8.93
CA ASP A 79 18.92 -14.88 -9.57
C ASP A 79 18.96 -13.57 -10.39
N ASN A 80 18.16 -12.59 -9.97
CA ASN A 80 18.09 -11.29 -10.60
C ASN A 80 19.04 -10.32 -9.90
N ASN A 81 19.76 -9.51 -10.69
CA ASN A 81 20.63 -8.47 -10.14
C ASN A 81 19.81 -7.43 -9.34
N PRO A 82 19.97 -7.36 -8.00
CA PRO A 82 19.18 -6.44 -7.16
C PRO A 82 19.43 -4.96 -7.48
N LYS A 83 20.59 -4.62 -8.04
CA LYS A 83 20.89 -3.24 -8.47
C LYS A 83 20.07 -2.79 -9.69
N LYS A 84 19.42 -3.73 -10.40
CA LYS A 84 18.62 -3.48 -11.62
C LYS A 84 17.11 -3.53 -11.39
N VAL A 85 16.63 -3.54 -10.15
CA VAL A 85 15.19 -3.55 -9.85
C VAL A 85 14.52 -2.24 -10.26
N ILE A 86 13.42 -2.34 -11.01
CA ILE A 86 12.63 -1.19 -11.48
C ILE A 86 11.27 -1.15 -10.78
N PHE A 87 11.14 -0.24 -9.81
CA PHE A 87 9.84 0.03 -9.16
C PHE A 87 8.84 0.68 -10.13
N GLY A 88 7.61 0.18 -10.14
CA GLY A 88 6.58 0.53 -11.12
C GLY A 88 6.40 -0.52 -12.23
N GLY A 89 7.30 -1.50 -12.31
CA GLY A 89 7.27 -2.60 -13.28
C GLY A 89 8.21 -2.34 -14.46
N ARG A 90 9.09 -3.32 -14.72
CA ARG A 90 10.11 -3.26 -15.79
C ARG A 90 9.47 -3.10 -17.17
N ASP A 91 8.44 -3.89 -17.47
CA ASP A 91 7.79 -3.86 -18.79
C ASP A 91 7.15 -2.51 -19.10
N LEU A 92 6.49 -1.91 -18.09
CA LEU A 92 5.89 -0.58 -18.24
C LEU A 92 6.97 0.49 -18.45
N PHE A 93 8.08 0.39 -17.72
CA PHE A 93 9.21 1.29 -17.89
C PHE A 93 9.83 1.18 -19.29
N VAL A 94 10.07 -0.04 -19.78
CA VAL A 94 10.61 -0.28 -21.13
C VAL A 94 9.64 0.23 -22.21
N LYS A 95 8.33 0.01 -22.05
CA LYS A 95 7.31 0.56 -22.96
C LYS A 95 7.33 2.09 -23.00
N LEU A 96 7.52 2.75 -21.85
CA LEU A 96 7.67 4.21 -21.77
C LEU A 96 8.94 4.71 -22.46
N GLN A 97 10.06 3.98 -22.33
CA GLN A 97 11.32 4.35 -22.98
C GLN A 97 11.28 4.27 -24.51
N LYS A 98 10.59 3.26 -25.06
CA LYS A 98 10.52 3.05 -26.52
C LYS A 98 9.78 4.15 -27.29
N ARG A 99 8.86 4.89 -26.65
CA ARG A 99 8.06 5.97 -27.28
C ARG A 99 7.32 5.59 -28.58
N HIS A 100 7.06 4.30 -28.83
CA HIS A 100 6.24 3.87 -29.98
C HIS A 100 4.75 4.15 -29.76
N ILE A 101 4.31 4.32 -28.51
CA ILE A 101 2.94 4.66 -28.15
C ILE A 101 2.88 6.18 -27.98
N ASN A 102 1.93 6.83 -28.64
CA ASN A 102 1.79 8.29 -28.66
C ASN A 102 0.43 8.78 -28.16
N GLY A 103 0.33 10.09 -27.92
CA GLY A 103 -0.92 10.77 -27.54
C GLY A 103 -1.57 10.23 -26.27
N LYS A 104 -2.90 10.12 -26.27
CA LYS A 104 -3.69 9.69 -25.09
C LYS A 104 -3.29 8.31 -24.56
N ALA A 105 -2.83 7.41 -25.43
CA ALA A 105 -2.38 6.09 -25.01
C ALA A 105 -1.06 6.14 -24.21
N TYR A 106 -0.16 7.06 -24.58
CA TYR A 106 1.08 7.30 -23.85
C TYR A 106 0.82 7.87 -22.47
N GLU A 107 -0.07 8.87 -22.36
CA GLU A 107 -0.44 9.46 -21.07
C GLU A 107 -1.08 8.43 -20.12
N LYS A 108 -1.96 7.56 -20.64
CA LYS A 108 -2.50 6.42 -19.85
C LYS A 108 -1.40 5.48 -19.36
N LEU A 109 -0.40 5.19 -20.20
CA LEU A 109 0.73 4.35 -19.83
C LEU A 109 1.58 5.00 -18.72
N LYS A 110 1.84 6.31 -18.84
CA LYS A 110 2.59 7.12 -17.87
C LYS A 110 1.88 7.15 -16.52
N ILE A 111 0.57 7.41 -16.51
CA ILE A 111 -0.27 7.35 -15.31
C ILE A 111 -0.16 5.98 -14.67
N ARG A 112 -0.39 4.89 -15.44
CA ARG A 112 -0.32 3.51 -14.92
C ARG A 112 1.03 3.18 -14.27
N TRP A 113 2.14 3.64 -14.84
CA TRP A 113 3.46 3.45 -14.25
C TRP A 113 3.65 4.27 -12.97
N GLN A 114 3.21 5.53 -12.95
CA GLN A 114 3.27 6.38 -11.75
C GLN A 114 2.42 5.80 -10.62
N GLU A 115 1.21 5.33 -10.91
CA GLU A 115 0.32 4.68 -9.94
C GLU A 115 0.98 3.42 -9.35
N LYS A 116 1.54 2.54 -10.19
CA LYS A 116 2.27 1.36 -9.70
C LYS A 116 3.53 1.71 -8.92
N ARG A 117 4.20 2.81 -9.25
CA ARG A 117 5.46 3.21 -8.60
C ARG A 117 5.24 3.93 -7.28
N LYS A 118 4.24 4.79 -7.19
CA LYS A 118 4.03 5.74 -6.09
C LYS A 118 2.67 5.60 -5.38
N GLY A 119 1.75 4.83 -5.92
CA GLY A 119 0.41 4.64 -5.37
C GLY A 119 0.28 3.35 -4.56
N ASN A 120 1.22 3.05 -3.68
CA ASN A 120 1.15 1.91 -2.78
C ASN A 120 1.23 2.35 -1.31
N LEU A 121 0.54 1.64 -0.44
CA LEU A 121 0.72 1.68 1.01
C LEU A 121 0.57 0.25 1.53
N TYR A 122 1.42 -0.17 2.46
CA TYR A 122 1.26 -1.44 3.14
C TYR A 122 1.26 -1.22 4.65
N SER A 123 0.34 -1.89 5.32
CA SER A 123 0.30 -1.95 6.77
C SER A 123 -0.03 -3.35 7.24
N ARG A 124 0.78 -3.89 8.15
CA ARG A 124 0.50 -5.19 8.78
C ARG A 124 -0.32 -5.07 10.06
N GLY A 125 -1.15 -6.07 10.29
CA GLY A 125 -1.79 -6.32 11.58
C GLY A 125 -0.80 -6.86 12.60
N ASP A 126 -1.11 -6.66 13.88
CA ASP A 126 -0.33 -7.07 15.03
C ASP A 126 -1.31 -7.67 16.07
N LYS A 127 -1.17 -8.97 16.34
CA LYS A 127 -2.05 -9.70 17.27
C LYS A 127 -2.03 -9.04 18.66
N SER A 128 -0.87 -8.58 19.11
CA SER A 128 -0.71 -7.92 20.42
C SER A 128 -1.41 -6.56 20.50
N LYS A 129 -1.84 -5.99 19.36
CA LYS A 129 -2.48 -4.68 19.24
C LYS A 129 -3.90 -4.75 18.69
N LYS A 130 -4.53 -5.92 18.80
CA LYS A 130 -5.90 -6.19 18.34
C LYS A 130 -6.07 -5.84 16.85
N GLY A 131 -5.18 -6.40 16.03
CA GLY A 131 -5.20 -6.25 14.58
C GLY A 131 -4.37 -5.07 14.08
N ASN A 132 -4.90 -4.32 13.12
CA ASN A 132 -4.13 -3.28 12.43
C ASN A 132 -4.44 -1.88 13.00
N LEU A 133 -3.40 -1.17 13.46
CA LEU A 133 -3.52 0.16 14.06
C LEU A 133 -3.56 1.30 13.03
N ASN A 134 -2.91 1.09 11.89
CA ASN A 134 -2.80 2.08 10.83
C ASN A 134 -3.97 1.99 9.84
N THR A 135 -4.43 0.78 9.52
CA THR A 135 -5.55 0.55 8.60
C THR A 135 -6.55 -0.42 9.21
N ARG A 136 -7.62 0.09 9.83
CA ARG A 136 -8.60 -0.71 10.59
C ARG A 136 -9.97 -0.73 9.92
N ILE A 137 -10.54 -1.91 9.79
CA ILE A 137 -11.94 -2.11 9.40
C ILE A 137 -12.83 -1.69 10.58
N GLU A 138 -13.77 -0.80 10.33
CA GLU A 138 -14.78 -0.35 11.28
C GLU A 138 -16.18 -0.54 10.70
N VAL A 139 -17.03 -1.24 11.43
CA VAL A 139 -18.44 -1.45 11.05
C VAL A 139 -19.27 -0.35 11.70
N ARG A 140 -20.06 0.35 10.89
CA ARG A 140 -20.97 1.43 11.33
C ARG A 140 -22.38 1.16 10.80
N LYS A 141 -23.39 1.85 11.37
CA LYS A 141 -24.79 1.71 10.94
C LYS A 141 -24.99 1.91 9.42
N ASN A 142 -24.18 2.75 8.79
CA ASN A 142 -24.26 3.10 7.36
C ASN A 142 -23.25 2.36 6.46
N GLY A 143 -22.61 1.31 6.98
CA GLY A 143 -21.73 0.42 6.21
C GLY A 143 -20.37 0.17 6.86
N THR A 144 -19.51 -0.51 6.11
CA THR A 144 -18.16 -0.86 6.56
C THR A 144 -17.14 0.14 6.01
N PHE A 145 -16.27 0.64 6.88
CA PHE A 145 -15.27 1.66 6.56
C PHE A 145 -13.86 1.15 6.85
N LEU A 146 -12.89 1.62 6.08
CA LEU A 146 -11.49 1.51 6.39
C LEU A 146 -11.03 2.83 7.02
N ARG A 147 -10.70 2.80 8.31
CA ARG A 147 -9.99 3.87 9.00
C ARG A 147 -8.51 3.81 8.65
N ILE A 148 -7.96 4.89 8.11
CA ILE A 148 -6.56 5.03 7.70
C ILE A 148 -5.91 6.10 8.58
N ASN A 149 -4.88 5.74 9.34
CA ASN A 149 -4.05 6.67 10.08
C ASN A 149 -3.16 7.46 9.11
N VAL A 150 -3.28 8.78 9.14
CA VAL A 150 -2.57 9.69 8.23
C VAL A 150 -1.47 10.51 8.92
N GLY A 151 -1.17 10.22 10.19
CA GLY A 151 -0.20 10.94 11.02
C GLY A 151 -0.84 11.60 12.23
N GLU A 152 -0.07 11.89 13.28
CA GLU A 152 -0.51 12.71 14.44
C GLU A 152 -1.85 12.30 15.09
N ARG A 153 -2.21 11.00 15.06
CA ARG A 153 -3.53 10.49 15.50
C ARG A 153 -4.72 11.05 14.72
N LYS A 154 -4.50 11.62 13.54
CA LYS A 154 -5.51 11.98 12.55
C LYS A 154 -5.85 10.74 11.70
N TYR A 155 -7.13 10.61 11.36
CA TYR A 155 -7.65 9.46 10.63
C TYR A 155 -8.56 9.92 9.49
N VAL A 156 -8.42 9.25 8.35
CA VAL A 156 -9.33 9.35 7.21
C VAL A 156 -10.18 8.07 7.17
N TYR A 157 -11.44 8.20 6.76
CA TYR A 157 -12.36 7.08 6.62
C TYR A 157 -12.80 6.93 5.17
N ALA A 158 -12.61 5.74 4.61
CA ALA A 158 -13.12 5.41 3.29
C ALA A 158 -14.11 4.25 3.39
N LYS A 159 -15.29 4.40 2.76
CA LYS A 159 -16.28 3.32 2.68
C LYS A 159 -15.69 2.18 1.86
N ILE A 160 -15.80 0.97 2.36
CA ILE A 160 -15.34 -0.23 1.67
C ILE A 160 -16.48 -0.72 0.79
N GLU A 161 -16.23 -0.78 -0.52
CA GLU A 161 -17.13 -1.38 -1.49
C GLU A 161 -16.52 -2.71 -1.94
N ALA A 162 -16.95 -3.79 -1.30
CA ALA A 162 -16.47 -5.14 -1.61
C ALA A 162 -17.49 -5.85 -2.50
N GLY A 163 -17.06 -6.26 -3.70
CA GLY A 163 -17.95 -6.96 -4.63
C GLY A 163 -18.46 -8.32 -4.12
N TYR A 164 -19.32 -8.96 -4.89
CA TYR A 164 -19.92 -10.25 -4.54
C TYR A 164 -18.92 -11.42 -4.69
N LYS A 165 -19.05 -12.47 -3.86
CA LYS A 165 -18.43 -13.79 -4.06
C LYS A 165 -19.51 -14.85 -3.92
N LYS A 166 -19.46 -15.90 -4.76
CA LYS A 166 -20.37 -17.05 -4.68
C LYS A 166 -20.37 -17.59 -3.23
N ASN A 167 -21.55 -17.60 -2.61
CA ASN A 167 -21.87 -18.10 -1.25
C ASN A 167 -21.60 -17.19 -0.03
N LYS A 168 -21.06 -15.97 -0.16
CA LYS A 168 -20.99 -14.99 0.95
C LYS A 168 -20.70 -13.58 0.45
N ARG A 169 -21.32 -12.54 1.02
CA ARG A 169 -20.93 -11.16 0.64
C ARG A 169 -19.54 -10.89 1.22
N ARG A 170 -18.63 -10.34 0.41
CA ARG A 170 -17.26 -10.02 0.88
C ARG A 170 -17.28 -9.00 2.03
N GLU A 171 -18.33 -8.19 2.11
CA GLU A 171 -18.56 -7.27 3.22
C GLU A 171 -18.81 -7.99 4.54
N GLU A 172 -19.59 -9.07 4.56
CA GLU A 172 -19.83 -9.89 5.76
C GLU A 172 -18.52 -10.49 6.28
N LEU A 173 -17.67 -11.00 5.38
CA LEU A 173 -16.33 -11.48 5.75
C LEU A 173 -15.47 -10.38 6.39
N LEU A 174 -15.54 -9.14 5.88
CA LEU A 174 -14.81 -8.02 6.45
C LEU A 174 -15.35 -7.60 7.83
N GLN A 175 -16.66 -7.72 8.04
CA GLN A 175 -17.30 -7.49 9.33
C GLN A 175 -16.88 -8.54 10.36
N GLU A 176 -16.88 -9.82 9.99
CA GLU A 176 -16.37 -10.91 10.85
C GLU A 176 -14.90 -10.72 11.22
N ILE A 177 -14.08 -10.24 10.28
CA ILE A 177 -12.67 -9.90 10.57
C ILE A 177 -12.56 -8.74 11.57
N ALA A 178 -13.44 -7.76 11.48
CA ALA A 178 -13.46 -6.63 12.42
C ALA A 178 -13.80 -7.10 13.84
N GLU A 179 -14.68 -8.09 13.99
CA GLU A 179 -15.13 -8.64 15.28
C GLU A 179 -14.17 -9.66 15.88
N SER A 180 -13.54 -10.48 15.03
CA SER A 180 -12.72 -11.64 15.45
C SER A 180 -11.34 -11.30 16.02
N ASN A 181 -10.93 -10.02 16.05
CA ASN A 181 -9.60 -9.56 16.47
C ASN A 181 -8.41 -10.26 15.76
N ILE A 182 -8.66 -10.95 14.64
CA ILE A 182 -7.64 -11.63 13.85
C ILE A 182 -6.74 -10.56 13.22
N PRO A 183 -5.40 -10.67 13.33
CA PRO A 183 -4.51 -9.75 12.64
C PRO A 183 -4.57 -9.97 11.13
N TYR A 184 -4.89 -8.91 10.40
CA TYR A 184 -4.83 -8.88 8.93
C TYR A 184 -3.89 -7.77 8.47
N SER A 185 -3.28 -7.97 7.30
CA SER A 185 -2.55 -6.91 6.61
C SER A 185 -3.42 -6.26 5.55
N VAL A 186 -3.16 -4.99 5.26
CA VAL A 186 -3.84 -4.22 4.22
C VAL A 186 -2.79 -3.65 3.30
N GLU A 187 -2.95 -3.91 2.00
CA GLU A 187 -2.21 -3.22 0.95
C GLU A 187 -3.16 -2.31 0.18
N LEU A 188 -2.87 -1.01 0.11
CA LEU A 188 -3.57 -0.08 -0.76
C LEU A 188 -2.84 0.05 -2.09
N LYS A 189 -3.58 0.02 -3.19
CA LYS A 189 -3.05 0.25 -4.55
C LYS A 189 -3.92 1.24 -5.30
N LEU A 190 -3.30 2.26 -5.86
CA LEU A 190 -3.92 3.17 -6.82
C LEU A 190 -3.96 2.49 -8.19
N LYS A 191 -5.14 2.46 -8.81
CA LYS A 191 -5.36 1.94 -10.16
C LYS A 191 -6.44 2.77 -10.84
N ASN A 192 -6.11 3.36 -11.98
CA ASN A 192 -7.02 4.18 -12.79
C ASN A 192 -7.74 5.25 -11.94
N GLY A 193 -6.99 5.97 -11.11
CA GLY A 193 -7.50 7.03 -10.23
C GLY A 193 -8.33 6.56 -9.02
N SER A 194 -8.52 5.25 -8.85
CA SER A 194 -9.25 4.65 -7.71
C SER A 194 -8.31 3.92 -6.78
N ILE A 195 -8.54 4.01 -5.47
CA ILE A 195 -7.77 3.28 -4.46
C ILE A 195 -8.48 1.96 -4.15
N TYR A 196 -7.73 0.87 -4.19
CA TYR A 196 -8.20 -0.46 -3.83
C TYR A 196 -7.45 -0.97 -2.60
N ALA A 197 -8.18 -1.55 -1.66
CA ALA A 197 -7.63 -2.25 -0.51
C ALA A 197 -7.59 -3.77 -0.78
N TYR A 198 -6.47 -4.40 -0.43
CA TYR A 198 -6.26 -5.84 -0.46
C TYR A 198 -6.03 -6.29 0.99
N PHE A 199 -7.01 -6.96 1.56
CA PHE A 199 -6.96 -7.51 2.91
C PHE A 199 -6.39 -8.92 2.83
N ALA A 200 -5.27 -9.18 3.48
CA ALA A 200 -4.68 -10.51 3.58
C ALA A 200 -4.75 -10.99 5.04
N ILE A 201 -5.44 -12.12 5.21
CA ILE A 201 -5.73 -12.82 6.46
C ILE A 201 -4.94 -14.13 6.48
#